data_AF-A0A7C5ZQ16-F1
#
_entry.id   AF-A0A7C5ZQ16-F1
#
_cell.length_a   1.000
_cell.length_b   1.000
_cell.length_c   1.000
_cell.angle_alpha   90.00
_cell.angle_beta   90.00
_cell.angle_gamma   90.00
#
_symmetry.space_group_name_H-M   'P 1'
#
loop_
_entity.id
_entity.type
_entity.pdbx_description
1 polymer ?
#
loop_
_entity_poly.entity_id
_entity_poly.type
_entity_poly.pdbx_seq_one_letter_code
_entity_poly.pdbx_strand_id
1 'polypeptide(L)'
;MQNYIEAIELLEEYIEEYKKLLENQQLNKFNAPLILQYRSDIQDIIDFFYNNQENVPFSLYQDFQKLIEHIGEFDQKLVDIMPEIKRLININHYKNKYPQDHWWWYS
;
A
#
# COMPACT_ATOMS: atom_id res chain seq x y z
N MET A 1 -11.35 13.59 -14.50
CA MET A 1 -11.27 14.46 -13.31
C MET A 1 -11.92 13.78 -12.10
N GLN A 2 -13.19 13.33 -12.20
CA GLN A 2 -13.86 12.51 -11.17
C GLN A 2 -12.98 11.33 -10.69
N ASN A 3 -12.43 10.54 -11.61
CA ASN A 3 -11.59 9.38 -11.28
C ASN A 3 -10.32 9.71 -10.46
N TYR A 4 -9.78 10.93 -10.58
CA TYR A 4 -8.59 11.34 -9.82
C TYR A 4 -8.96 11.77 -8.40
N ILE A 5 -10.14 12.35 -8.20
CA ILE A 5 -10.65 12.72 -6.87
C ILE A 5 -10.96 11.43 -6.10
N GLU A 6 -11.69 10.51 -6.73
CA GLU A 6 -12.01 9.20 -6.13
C GLU A 6 -10.74 8.40 -5.80
N ALA A 7 -9.71 8.46 -6.66
CA ALA A 7 -8.43 7.81 -6.38
C ALA A 7 -7.67 8.43 -5.19
N ILE A 8 -7.77 9.76 -4.99
CA ILE A 8 -7.18 10.43 -3.82
C ILE A 8 -7.92 10.05 -2.54
N GLU A 9 -9.25 10.07 -2.55
CA GLU A 9 -10.07 9.68 -1.39
C GLU A 9 -9.79 8.22 -1.00
N LEU A 10 -9.68 7.33 -2.00
CA LEU A 10 -9.35 5.94 -1.77
C LEU A 10 -7.92 5.76 -1.24
N LEU A 11 -6.95 6.54 -1.76
CA LEU A 11 -5.58 6.51 -1.29
C LEU A 11 -5.49 6.93 0.19
N GLU A 12 -6.19 8.00 0.56
CA GLU A 12 -6.25 8.48 1.95
C GLU A 12 -6.83 7.41 2.88
N GLU A 13 -7.95 6.78 2.50
CA GLU A 13 -8.56 5.67 3.26
C GLU A 13 -7.57 4.51 3.43
N TYR A 14 -6.93 4.08 2.35
CA TYR A 14 -6.01 2.94 2.39
C TYR A 14 -4.75 3.23 3.19
N ILE A 15 -4.19 4.43 3.11
CA ILE A 15 -3.05 4.83 3.94
C ILE A 15 -3.42 4.78 5.42
N GLU A 16 -4.59 5.28 5.81
CA GLU A 16 -5.03 5.26 7.20
C GLU A 16 -5.28 3.83 7.72
N GLU A 17 -5.92 2.97 6.94
CA GLU A 17 -6.10 1.56 7.32
C GLU A 17 -4.76 0.81 7.39
N TYR A 18 -3.86 1.04 6.43
CA TYR A 18 -2.50 0.49 6.44
C TYR A 18 -1.74 0.90 7.69
N LYS A 19 -1.78 2.19 8.04
CA LYS A 19 -1.17 2.73 9.25
C LYS A 19 -1.73 2.08 10.51
N LYS A 20 -3.05 1.98 10.64
CA LYS A 20 -3.70 1.31 11.79
C LYS A 20 -3.24 -0.14 11.94
N LEU A 21 -3.10 -0.85 10.82
CA LEU A 21 -2.63 -2.24 10.83
C LEU A 21 -1.17 -2.36 11.24
N LEU A 22 -0.29 -1.46 10.78
CA LEU A 22 1.12 -1.41 11.18
C LEU A 22 1.33 -1.02 12.64
N GLU A 23 0.47 -0.16 13.18
CA GLU A 23 0.53 0.26 14.59
C GLU A 23 -0.11 -0.76 15.54
N ASN A 24 -0.86 -1.72 15.00
CA ASN A 24 -1.48 -2.77 15.81
C ASN A 24 -0.40 -3.72 16.36
N GLN A 25 -0.22 -3.68 17.68
CA GLN A 25 0.78 -4.49 18.39
C GLN A 25 0.50 -6.01 18.39
N GLN A 26 -0.65 -6.46 17.88
CA GLN A 26 -1.04 -7.87 17.83
C GLN A 26 -1.07 -8.40 16.39
N LEU A 27 0.10 -8.47 15.76
CA LEU A 27 0.24 -9.14 14.46
C LEU A 27 -0.16 -10.63 14.58
N ASN A 28 -1.02 -11.08 13.68
CA ASN A 28 -1.62 -12.42 13.67
C ASN A 28 -1.99 -12.85 12.25
N LYS A 29 -2.47 -14.09 12.10
CA LYS A 29 -2.77 -14.68 10.79
C LYS A 29 -3.88 -13.98 9.99
N PHE A 30 -4.70 -13.15 10.63
CA PHE A 30 -5.82 -12.44 9.99
C PHE A 30 -5.42 -11.04 9.51
N ASN A 31 -4.64 -10.28 10.30
CA ASN A 31 -4.22 -8.94 9.92
C ASN A 31 -2.93 -8.92 9.08
N ALA A 32 -2.03 -9.90 9.21
CA ALA A 32 -0.80 -9.95 8.43
C ALA A 32 -1.04 -9.93 6.90
N PRO A 33 -2.03 -10.66 6.33
CA PRO A 33 -2.37 -10.51 4.92
C PRO A 33 -2.89 -9.13 4.52
N LEU A 34 -3.63 -8.46 5.42
CA LEU A 34 -4.26 -7.18 5.11
C LEU A 34 -3.20 -6.08 4.95
N ILE A 35 -2.12 -6.12 5.74
CA ILE A 35 -1.00 -5.19 5.62
C ILE A 35 -0.43 -5.20 4.19
N LEU A 36 -0.23 -6.40 3.64
CA LEU A 36 0.31 -6.59 2.29
C LEU A 36 -0.71 -6.20 1.22
N GLN A 37 -1.99 -6.48 1.46
CA GLN A 37 -3.08 -6.07 0.60
C GLN A 37 -3.13 -4.55 0.46
N TYR A 38 -3.28 -3.83 1.57
CA TYR A 38 -3.36 -2.37 1.55
C TYR A 38 -2.11 -1.75 0.95
N ARG A 39 -0.91 -2.26 1.27
CA ARG A 39 0.30 -1.70 0.67
C ARG A 39 0.40 -1.93 -0.83
N SER A 40 -0.13 -3.05 -1.34
CA SER A 40 -0.27 -3.28 -2.79
C SER A 40 -1.28 -2.32 -3.41
N ASP A 41 -2.46 -2.19 -2.80
CA ASP A 41 -3.52 -1.33 -3.34
C ASP A 41 -3.08 0.15 -3.35
N ILE A 42 -2.34 0.58 -2.32
CA ILE A 42 -1.65 1.88 -2.29
C ILE A 42 -0.66 2.02 -3.46
N GLN A 43 0.13 0.98 -3.76
CA GLN A 43 1.09 1.01 -4.87
C GLN A 43 0.38 1.16 -6.21
N ASP A 44 -0.73 0.45 -6.42
CA ASP A 44 -1.50 0.52 -7.67
C ASP A 44 -2.03 1.94 -7.92
N ILE A 45 -2.48 2.63 -6.86
CA ILE A 45 -2.94 4.02 -6.96
C ILE A 45 -1.75 4.96 -7.24
N ILE A 46 -0.62 4.77 -6.56
CA ILE A 46 0.61 5.53 -6.80
C ILE A 46 1.05 5.40 -8.26
N ASP A 47 1.10 4.18 -8.77
CA ASP A 47 1.47 3.87 -10.14
C ASP A 47 0.46 4.49 -11.13
N PHE A 48 -0.83 4.47 -10.80
CA PHE A 48 -1.85 5.17 -11.58
C PHE A 48 -1.56 6.67 -11.69
N PHE A 49 -1.18 7.35 -10.61
CA PHE A 49 -0.83 8.78 -10.65
C PHE A 49 0.45 9.06 -11.43
N TYR A 50 1.51 8.26 -11.23
CA TYR A 50 2.76 8.45 -11.95
C TYR A 50 2.63 8.18 -13.45
N ASN A 51 1.90 7.12 -13.84
CA ASN A 51 1.67 6.79 -15.24
C ASN A 51 0.78 7.82 -15.97
N ASN A 52 0.01 8.61 -15.23
CA ASN A 52 -0.90 9.63 -15.78
C ASN A 52 -0.51 11.06 -15.40
N GLN A 53 0.71 11.30 -14.90
CA GLN A 53 1.13 12.58 -14.32
C GLN A 53 0.83 13.80 -15.22
N GLU A 54 1.02 13.67 -16.54
CA GLU A 54 0.76 14.74 -17.51
C GLU A 54 -0.72 15.12 -17.63
N ASN A 55 -1.62 14.21 -17.27
CA ASN A 55 -3.08 14.36 -17.38
C ASN A 55 -3.75 14.74 -16.05
N VAL A 56 -3.01 14.71 -14.94
CA VAL A 56 -3.53 15.02 -13.61
C VAL A 56 -3.53 16.53 -13.40
N PRO A 57 -4.66 17.14 -12.99
CA PRO A 57 -4.68 18.55 -12.60
C PRO A 57 -3.65 18.83 -11.50
N PHE A 58 -2.87 19.90 -11.65
CA PHE A 58 -1.77 20.22 -10.75
C PHE A 58 -2.17 20.23 -9.26
N SER A 59 -3.34 20.76 -8.92
CA SER A 59 -3.85 20.76 -7.54
C SER A 59 -4.04 19.36 -6.98
N LEU A 60 -4.62 18.44 -7.76
CA LEU A 60 -4.82 17.05 -7.36
C LEU A 60 -3.49 16.32 -7.25
N TYR A 61 -2.53 16.60 -8.15
CA TYR A 61 -1.20 16.03 -8.05
C TYR A 61 -0.47 16.48 -6.77
N GLN A 62 -0.64 17.74 -6.35
CA GLN A 62 -0.08 18.21 -5.08
C GLN A 62 -0.70 17.49 -3.87
N ASP A 63 -2.01 17.26 -3.88
CA ASP A 63 -2.68 16.54 -2.78
C ASP A 63 -2.26 15.07 -2.74
N PHE A 64 -2.13 14.42 -3.90
CA PHE A 64 -1.50 13.10 -4.03
C PHE A 64 -0.07 13.08 -3.43
N GLN A 65 0.78 14.05 -3.79
CA GLN A 65 2.16 14.11 -3.29
C GLN A 65 2.24 14.24 -1.77
N LYS A 66 1.35 15.02 -1.15
CA LYS A 66 1.28 15.14 0.32
C LYS A 66 0.91 13.82 0.98
N LEU A 67 -0.06 13.08 0.41
CA LEU A 67 -0.49 11.80 0.96
C LEU A 67 0.65 10.77 0.95
N ILE A 68 1.45 10.74 -0.11
CA ILE A 68 2.51 9.73 -0.25
C ILE A 68 3.82 10.10 0.46
N GLU A 69 3.97 11.33 0.95
CA GLU A 69 5.18 11.84 1.62
C GLU A 69 5.59 10.94 2.82
N HIS A 70 4.60 10.41 3.53
CA HIS A 70 4.81 9.61 4.75
C HIS A 70 4.83 8.10 4.51
N ILE A 71 4.57 7.61 3.29
CA ILE A 71 4.53 6.16 3.01
C ILE A 71 5.89 5.51 3.30
N GLY A 72 7.00 6.21 3.08
CA GLY A 72 8.33 5.68 3.37
C GLY A 72 8.53 5.29 4.84
N GLU A 73 7.90 6.02 5.79
CA GLU A 73 7.95 5.69 7.21
C GLU A 73 7.19 4.41 7.52
N PHE A 74 6.05 4.21 6.86
CA PHE A 74 5.25 2.99 6.98
C PHE A 74 5.94 1.79 6.35
N ASP A 75 6.62 1.99 5.22
CA ASP A 75 7.39 0.94 4.55
C ASP A 75 8.57 0.48 5.40
N GLN A 76 9.23 1.40 6.13
CA GLN A 76 10.26 1.00 7.08
C GLN A 76 9.69 0.11 8.20
N LYS A 77 8.53 0.45 8.76
CA LYS A 77 7.85 -0.40 9.75
C LYS A 77 7.47 -1.76 9.16
N LEU A 78 6.99 -1.78 7.92
CA LEU A 78 6.66 -3.02 7.21
C LEU A 78 7.90 -3.92 7.08
N VAL A 79 9.05 -3.37 6.70
CA VAL A 79 10.32 -4.12 6.62
C VAL A 79 10.64 -4.79 7.97
N ASP A 80 10.46 -4.07 9.08
CA ASP A 80 10.76 -4.60 10.41
C ASP A 80 9.86 -5.78 10.81
N ILE A 81 8.58 -5.78 10.40
CA ILE A 81 7.61 -6.83 10.73
C ILE A 81 7.46 -7.91 9.64
N MET A 82 8.05 -7.71 8.46
CA MET A 82 7.95 -8.61 7.30
C MET A 82 8.32 -10.07 7.63
N PRO A 83 9.38 -10.37 8.41
CA PRO A 83 9.72 -11.74 8.78
C PRO A 83 8.59 -12.44 9.55
N GLU A 84 7.89 -11.71 10.43
CA GLU A 84 6.78 -12.27 11.19
C GLU A 84 5.52 -12.41 10.34
N ILE A 85 5.25 -11.45 9.45
CA ILE A 85 4.19 -11.58 8.43
C ILE A 85 4.39 -12.87 7.63
N LYS A 86 5.61 -13.11 7.10
CA LYS A 86 5.95 -14.31 6.34
C LYS A 86 5.78 -15.60 7.14
N ARG A 87 6.02 -15.59 8.45
CA ARG A 87 5.77 -16.73 9.34
C ARG A 87 4.27 -17.01 9.51
N LEU A 88 3.47 -15.96 9.59
CA LEU A 88 2.03 -16.04 9.86
C LEU A 88 1.20 -16.39 8.62
N ILE A 89 1.66 -16.00 7.43
CA ILE A 89 0.94 -16.25 6.18
C ILE A 89 1.52 -17.45 5.44
N ASN A 90 0.66 -18.33 4.94
CA ASN A 90 1.07 -19.27 3.90
C ASN A 90 1.16 -18.50 2.58
N ILE A 91 2.35 -18.00 2.27
CA ILE A 91 2.61 -17.13 1.13
C ILE A 91 2.18 -17.76 -0.22
N ASN A 92 2.05 -19.09 -0.27
CA ASN A 92 1.58 -19.80 -1.46
C ASN A 92 0.12 -19.49 -1.82
N HIS A 93 -0.73 -19.06 -0.87
CA HIS A 93 -2.10 -18.63 -1.16
C HIS A 93 -2.15 -17.30 -1.95
N TYR A 94 -1.06 -16.55 -1.99
CA TYR A 94 -0.99 -15.24 -2.64
C TYR A 94 -0.30 -15.27 -4.00
N LYS A 95 0.27 -16.41 -4.40
CA LYS A 95 0.96 -16.58 -5.70
C LYS A 95 0.06 -16.34 -6.92
N ASN A 96 -1.25 -16.55 -6.79
CA ASN A 96 -2.20 -16.30 -7.88
C ASN A 96 -2.77 -14.89 -7.85
N LYS A 97 -2.64 -14.19 -6.73
CA LYS A 97 -3.19 -12.84 -6.55
C LYS A 97 -2.22 -11.76 -7.04
N TYR A 98 -0.92 -12.03 -6.97
CA TYR A 98 0.12 -11.07 -7.29
C TYR A 98 1.09 -11.63 -8.33
N PRO A 99 1.60 -10.80 -9.26
CA PRO A 99 2.66 -11.19 -10.19
C PRO A 99 3.86 -11.81 -9.48
N GLN A 100 4.59 -12.71 -10.16
CA GLN A 100 5.74 -13.41 -9.56
C GLN A 100 6.91 -12.48 -9.20
N ASP A 101 6.93 -11.28 -9.78
CA ASP A 101 7.92 -10.22 -9.60
C ASP A 101 7.45 -9.11 -8.66
N HIS A 102 6.30 -9.26 -8.00
CA HIS A 102 5.81 -8.29 -7.03
C HIS A 102 6.84 -8.01 -5.92
N TRP A 103 7.04 -6.74 -5.61
CA TRP A 103 8.17 -6.25 -4.80
C TRP A 103 8.29 -6.90 -3.41
N TRP A 104 7.20 -7.31 -2.75
CA TRP A 104 7.25 -7.95 -1.43
C TRP A 104 7.62 -9.45 -1.45
N TRP A 105 7.79 -10.07 -2.63
CA TRP A 105 8.40 -11.41 -2.72
C TRP A 105 9.86 -11.42 -2.27
N TYR A 106 10.57 -10.31 -2.50
CA TYR A 106 12.03 -10.22 -2.31
C TYR A 106 12.45 -9.47 -1.04
N SER A 107 11.49 -8.91 -0.29
CA SER A 107 11.72 -8.14 0.94
C SER A 107 12.10 -8.98 2.15
#